data_AF-A0A177NLI5-F1
#
_entry.id   AF-A0A177NLI5-F1
#
_cell.length_a   1.000
_cell.length_b   1.000
_cell.length_c   1.000
_cell.angle_alpha   90.00
_cell.angle_beta   90.00
_cell.angle_gamma   90.00
#
_symmetry.space_group_name_H-M   'P 1'
#
loop_
_entity.id
_entity.type
_entity.pdbx_description
1 polymer ?
#
loop_
_entity_poly.entity_id
_entity_poly.type
_entity_poly.pdbx_seq_one_letter_code
_entity_poly.pdbx_strand_id
1 'polypeptide(L)' 'MQRLFSTLSEKNKRRYAGIEATKLGHGGIDYISKLFEIDPKARVRWARFFLPTRNGRLLS' A
#
# COMPACT_ATOMS: atom_id res chain seq x y z
N MET A 1 -4.76 7.10 -12.80
CA MET A 1 -3.80 6.88 -11.69
C MET A 1 -2.38 6.60 -12.17
N GLN A 2 -2.16 5.67 -13.11
CA GLN A 2 -0.80 5.28 -13.53
C GLN A 2 -0.01 6.39 -14.28
N ARG A 3 -0.65 7.22 -15.12
CA ARG A 3 0.03 8.35 -15.80
C ARG A 3 0.66 9.36 -14.84
N LEU A 4 -0.06 9.68 -13.75
CA LEU A 4 0.45 10.61 -12.74
C LEU A 4 1.59 9.97 -11.96
N PHE A 5 1.46 8.68 -11.63
CA PHE A 5 2.51 7.90 -10.98
C PHE A 5 3.79 7.81 -11.82
N SER A 6 3.69 7.59 -13.14
CA SER A 6 4.85 7.54 -14.03
C SER A 6 5.57 8.88 -14.17
N THR A 7 4.88 10.00 -13.99
CA THR A 7 5.47 11.35 -14.05
C THR A 7 6.05 11.82 -12.71
N LEU A 8 5.78 11.12 -11.61
CA LEU A 8 6.27 11.50 -10.28
C LEU A 8 7.68 10.98 -10.03
N SER A 9 8.49 11.75 -9.29
CA SER A 9 9.77 11.28 -8.75
C SER A 9 9.56 10.15 -7.73
N GLU A 10 10.53 9.24 -7.59
CA GLU A 10 10.53 8.08 -6.67
C GLU A 10 10.09 8.43 -5.24
N LYS A 11 10.47 9.63 -4.76
CA LYS A 11 10.06 10.13 -3.43
C LYS A 11 8.55 10.35 -3.33
N ASN A 12 7.93 10.88 -4.39
CA ASN A 12 6.51 11.17 -4.42
C ASN A 12 5.67 9.94 -4.78
N LYS A 13 6.21 9.00 -5.56
CA LYS A 13 5.56 7.73 -5.89
C LYS A 13 5.15 6.95 -4.63
N ARG A 14 6.06 6.83 -3.65
CA ARG A 14 5.74 6.19 -2.35
C ARG A 14 4.62 6.90 -1.61
N ARG A 15 4.63 8.24 -1.56
CA ARG A 15 3.59 8.99 -0.84
C ARG A 15 2.23 8.86 -1.52
N TYR A 16 2.21 8.95 -2.85
CA TYR A 16 1.01 8.83 -3.66
C TYR A 16 0.40 7.43 -3.57
N ALA A 17 1.20 6.38 -3.72
CA ALA A 17 0.71 5.01 -3.57
C ALA A 17 0.17 4.73 -2.15
N GLY A 18 0.73 5.34 -1.10
CA GLY A 18 0.23 5.21 0.27
C GLY A 18 -1.17 5.80 0.43
N ILE A 19 -1.40 6.95 -0.19
CA ILE A 19 -2.71 7.65 -0.19
C ILE A 19 -3.75 6.87 -1.00
N GLU A 20 -3.40 6.37 -2.18
CA GLU A 20 -4.33 5.55 -2.99
C GLU A 20 -4.66 4.23 -2.31
N ALA A 21 -3.69 3.61 -1.62
CA ALA A 21 -3.93 2.41 -0.85
C ALA A 21 -4.87 2.64 0.34
N THR A 22 -4.82 3.82 0.98
CA THR A 22 -5.74 4.18 2.06
C THR A 22 -7.16 4.43 1.56
N LYS A 23 -7.32 5.01 0.36
CA LYS A 23 -8.64 5.19 -0.26
C LYS A 23 -9.36 3.86 -0.55
N LEU A 24 -8.60 2.80 -0.77
CA LEU A 24 -9.11 1.46 -1.10
C LEU A 24 -9.30 0.54 0.13
N GLY A 25 -8.92 0.98 1.33
CA GLY A 25 -9.10 0.21 2.57
C GLY A 25 -8.23 -1.06 2.67
N HIS A 26 -8.72 -2.11 3.34
CA HIS A 26 -7.95 -3.30 3.72
C HIS A 26 -7.29 -4.06 2.54
N GLY A 27 -7.86 -3.99 1.33
CA GLY A 27 -7.30 -4.61 0.12
C GLY A 27 -6.46 -3.68 -0.75
N GLY A 28 -6.48 -2.38 -0.46
CA GLY A 28 -5.84 -1.35 -1.25
C GLY A 28 -4.33 -1.47 -1.33
N ILE A 29 -3.68 -1.85 -0.22
CA ILE A 29 -2.23 -1.98 -0.15
C ILE A 29 -1.73 -3.14 -1.04
N ASP A 30 -2.41 -4.29 -1.05
CA ASP A 30 -2.00 -5.42 -1.91
C ASP A 30 -2.20 -5.09 -3.39
N TYR A 31 -3.33 -4.47 -3.73
CA TYR A 31 -3.64 -4.04 -5.09
C TYR A 31 -2.63 -3.02 -5.63
N ILE A 32 -2.35 -1.96 -4.86
CA ILE A 32 -1.41 -0.90 -5.25
C ILE A 32 0.04 -1.41 -5.28
N SER A 33 0.41 -2.33 -4.38
CA SER A 33 1.76 -2.93 -4.39
C SER A 33 1.99 -3.78 -5.63
N LYS A 34 1.00 -4.55 -6.06
CA LYS A 34 1.05 -5.31 -7.33
C LYS A 34 1.01 -4.40 -8.54
N LEU A 35 0.17 -3.36 -8.51
CA LEU A 35 -0.01 -2.44 -9.64
C LEU A 35 1.23 -1.61 -9.95
N PHE A 36 2.01 -1.26 -8.94
CA PHE A 36 3.21 -0.43 -9.09
C PHE A 36 4.52 -1.18 -8.82
N GLU A 37 4.46 -2.52 -8.75
CA GLU A 37 5.63 -3.39 -8.46
C GLU A 37 6.46 -2.89 -7.27
N ILE A 38 5.78 -2.39 -6.24
CA ILE A 38 6.46 -1.79 -5.10
C ILE A 38 7.12 -2.89 -4.29
N ASP A 39 8.39 -2.66 -3.94
CA ASP A 39 9.18 -3.59 -3.16
C ASP A 39 8.42 -4.14 -1.92
N PRO A 40 8.43 -5.47 -1.70
CA PRO A 40 7.73 -6.11 -0.60
C PRO A 40 8.02 -5.50 0.78
N LYS A 41 9.22 -4.97 1.00
CA LYS A 41 9.63 -4.32 2.25
C LYS A 41 8.88 -3.01 2.48
N ALA A 42 8.56 -2.26 1.42
CA ALA A 42 7.73 -1.08 1.51
C ALA A 42 6.28 -1.48 1.88
N ARG A 43 5.73 -2.53 1.26
CA ARG A 43 4.41 -3.09 1.61
C ARG A 43 4.32 -3.47 3.10
N VAL A 44 5.31 -4.16 3.66
CA VAL A 44 5.34 -4.53 5.10
C VAL A 44 5.42 -3.29 6.00
N ARG A 45 6.22 -2.29 5.61
CA ARG A 45 6.33 -1.03 6.35
C ARG A 45 5.01 -0.26 6.36
N TRP A 46 4.27 -0.29 5.25
CA TRP A 46 3.00 0.41 5.12
C TRP A 46 1.88 -0.33 5.82
N ALA A 47 1.86 -1.66 5.73
CA ALA A 47 0.96 -2.51 6.50
C ALA A 47 1.08 -2.21 8.00
N ARG A 48 2.28 -1.99 8.52
CA ARG A 48 2.49 -1.66 9.93
C ARG A 48 1.96 -0.28 10.33
N PHE A 49 1.83 0.64 9.38
CA PHE A 49 1.38 2.02 9.63
C PHE A 49 -0.11 2.22 9.33
N PHE A 50 -0.66 1.43 8.40
CA PHE A 50 -2.00 1.61 7.84
C PHE A 50 -2.95 0.41 8.02
N LEU A 51 -2.46 -0.78 8.37
CA LEU A 51 -3.34 -1.90 8.74
C LEU A 51 -3.40 -2.01 10.27
N PRO A 52 -4.58 -1.81 10.91
CA PRO A 52 -4.78 -2.35 12.24
C PRO A 52 -4.59 -3.87 12.12
N THR A 53 -3.67 -4.41 12.91
CA THR A 53 -3.36 -5.83 12.93
C THR A 53 -4.65 -6.63 13.14
N ARG A 54 -5.05 -7.44 12.16
CA ARG A 54 -6.03 -8.51 12.39
C ARG A 54 -5.35 -9.57 13.26
N ASN A 55 -5.32 -9.33 14.57
CA ASN A 55 -5.26 -10.41 15.56
C ASN A 55 -6.68 -10.65 16.08
N GLY A 56 -7.57 -11.08 15.19
CA GLY A 56 -8.76 -11.85 15.52
C GLY A 56 -8.45 -13.30 15.20
N ARG A 57 -7.51 -13.89 15.94
CA ARG A 57 -7.19 -15.30 15.85
C ARG A 57 -8.36 -16.03 16.51
N LEU A 58 -9.36 -16.44 15.72
CA LEU A 58 -10.32 -17.47 16.11
C LEU A 58 -9.52 -18.75 16.29
N LEU A 59 -9.03 -18.98 17.50
CA LEU A 59 -8.65 -20.32 17.94
C LEU A 59 -9.98 -21.01 18.26
N SER A 60 -10.36 -21.93 17.36
CA SER A 60 -11.34 -22.98 17.64
C SER A 60 -10.77 -23.99 18.62
#